data_AF-A0A497NYU3-F1
#
_entry.id   AF-A0A497NYU3-F1
#
_cell.length_a   1.000
_cell.length_b   1.000
_cell.length_c   1.000
_cell.angle_alpha   90.00
_cell.angle_beta   90.00
_cell.angle_gamma   90.00
#
_symmetry.space_group_name_H-M   'P 1'
#
loop_
_entity.id
_entity.type
_entity.pdbx_description
1 polymer ?
#
loop_
_entity_poly.entity_id
_entity_poly.type
_entity_poly.pdbx_seq_one_letter_code
_entity_poly.pdbx_strand_id
1 'polypeptide(L)' 'DQCRPIVTWATGGKFAQKLISKLEELGIPTYPTSERAVKAIQGLIRTSGNAHVNQQQIS' A
#
# COMPACT_ATOMS: atom_id res chain seq x y z
N ASP A 1 8.96 8.54 -15.65
CA ASP A 1 8.40 7.41 -14.87
C ASP A 1 8.00 7.84 -13.48
N GLN A 2 6.71 7.81 -13.16
CA GLN A 2 6.23 8.14 -11.81
C GLN A 2 5.99 6.86 -11.02
N CYS A 3 6.91 6.52 -10.12
CA CYS A 3 6.72 5.49 -9.10
C CYS A 3 5.63 5.92 -8.11
N ARG A 4 4.36 5.83 -8.53
CA ARG A 4 3.21 6.05 -7.66
C ARG A 4 2.97 4.75 -6.87
N PRO A 5 2.88 4.81 -5.53
CA PRO A 5 2.59 3.61 -4.75
C PRO A 5 1.20 3.07 -5.11
N ILE A 6 1.09 1.75 -5.22
CA ILE A 6 -0.17 1.05 -5.46
C ILE A 6 -0.53 0.26 -4.21
N VAL A 7 -1.79 0.39 -3.79
CA VAL A 7 -2.40 -0.41 -2.72
C VAL A 7 -3.73 -0.94 -3.24
N THR A 8 -4.03 -2.21 -2.99
CA THR A 8 -5.28 -2.85 -3.43
C THR A 8 -6.09 -3.33 -2.24
N TRP A 9 -7.40 -3.49 -2.44
CA TRP A 9 -8.22 -4.32 -1.58
C TRP A 9 -8.96 -5.33 -2.44
N ALA A 10 -9.14 -6.52 -1.90
CA ALA A 10 -9.97 -7.55 -2.53
C ALA A 10 -10.55 -8.44 -1.44
N THR A 11 -11.82 -8.80 -1.59
CA THR A 11 -12.51 -9.74 -0.70
C THR A 11 -13.17 -10.82 -1.55
N GLY A 12 -13.19 -12.04 -1.02
CA GLY A 12 -13.82 -13.17 -1.69
C GLY A 12 -13.37 -14.51 -1.11
N GLY A 13 -14.12 -15.56 -1.45
CA GLY A 13 -13.84 -16.92 -1.02
C GLY A 13 -12.67 -17.57 -1.76
N LYS A 14 -12.64 -18.91 -1.78
CA LYS A 14 -11.53 -19.71 -2.35
C LYS A 14 -11.13 -19.32 -3.78
N PHE A 15 -12.09 -18.86 -4.60
CA PHE A 15 -11.81 -18.41 -5.96
C PHE A 15 -10.91 -17.16 -5.99
N ALA A 16 -11.26 -16.13 -5.20
CA ALA A 16 -10.53 -14.87 -5.17
C ALA A 16 -9.15 -15.02 -4.52
N GLN A 17 -8.96 -16.00 -3.62
CA GLN A 17 -7.70 -16.18 -2.91
C GLN A 17 -6.50 -16.40 -3.83
N LYS A 18 -6.65 -17.15 -4.92
CA LYS A 18 -5.55 -17.32 -5.89
C LYS A 18 -5.13 -16.00 -6.55
N LEU A 19 -6.10 -15.11 -6.82
CA LEU A 19 -5.83 -13.80 -7.40
C LEU A 19 -5.20 -12.86 -6.37
N ILE A 20 -5.67 -12.91 -5.12
CA ILE A 20 -5.10 -12.15 -3.99
C ILE A 20 -3.64 -12.55 -3.76
N SER A 21 -3.35 -13.85 -3.66
CA SER A 21 -1.98 -14.34 -3.50
C SER A 21 -1.08 -13.91 -4.65
N LYS A 22 -1.58 -13.93 -5.89
CA LYS A 22 -0.80 -13.47 -7.05
C LYS A 22 -0.46 -11.98 -6.99
N LEU A 23 -1.36 -11.14 -6.47
CA LEU A 23 -1.05 -9.71 -6.26
C LEU A 23 0.04 -9.53 -5.20
N GLU A 24 -0.06 -10.27 -4.09
CA GLU A 24 0.93 -10.22 -3.01
C GLU A 24 2.31 -10.73 -3.45
N GLU A 25 2.36 -11.81 -4.24
CA GLU A 25 3.59 -12.35 -4.86
C GLU A 25 4.27 -11.33 -5.79
N LEU A 26 3.50 -10.47 -6.44
CA LEU A 26 4.00 -9.37 -7.29
C LEU A 26 4.42 -8.14 -6.48
N GLY A 27 4.37 -8.20 -5.15
CA GLY A 27 4.71 -7.08 -4.25
C GLY A 27 3.61 -6.04 -4.14
N ILE A 28 2.38 -6.34 -4.59
CA ILE A 28 1.24 -5.44 -4.48
C ILE A 28 0.48 -5.76 -3.17
N PRO A 29 0.56 -4.90 -2.15
CA PRO A 29 -0.13 -5.15 -0.89
C PRO A 29 -1.65 -5.14 -1.09
N THR A 30 -2.30 -6.28 -0.80
CA THR A 30 -3.73 -6.49 -0.99
C THR A 30 -4.42 -6.70 0.36
N TYR A 31 -5.35 -5.81 0.71
CA TYR A 31 -6.03 -5.85 2.01
C TYR A 31 -7.44 -6.47 1.92
N PRO A 32 -7.91 -7.13 2.98
CA PRO A 32 -9.22 -7.80 2.97
C PRO A 32 -10.40 -6.82 3.10
N THR A 33 -10.15 -5.57 3.50
CA THR A 33 -11.18 -4.52 3.63
C THR A 33 -10.66 -3.18 3.12
N SER A 34 -11.58 -2.32 2.70
CA SER A 34 -11.27 -0.97 2.22
C SER A 34 -10.66 -0.11 3.32
N GLU A 35 -11.11 -0.23 4.58
CA GLU A 35 -10.57 0.56 5.71
C GLU A 35 -9.09 0.24 5.95
N ARG A 36 -8.68 -1.02 5.77
CA ARG A 36 -7.28 -1.42 5.88
C ARG A 36 -6.43 -0.86 4.74
N ALA A 37 -6.94 -0.86 3.51
CA ALA A 37 -6.27 -0.24 2.37
C ALA A 37 -6.10 1.28 2.58
N VAL A 38 -7.13 1.97 3.05
CA VAL A 38 -7.07 3.41 3.38
C VAL A 38 -6.05 3.69 4.49
N LYS A 39 -6.00 2.87 5.55
CA LYS A 39 -4.98 3.00 6.60
C LYS A 39 -3.56 2.82 6.06
N ALA A 40 -3.35 1.89 5.13
CA ALA A 40 -2.04 1.71 4.49
C ALA A 40 -1.63 2.95 3.68
N ILE A 41 -2.56 3.52 2.92
CA ILE A 41 -2.35 4.77 2.18
C ILE A 41 -2.01 5.93 3.14
N GLN A 42 -2.74 6.07 4.26
CA GLN A 42 -2.44 7.08 5.28
C GLN A 42 -1.04 6.89 5.86
N GLY A 43 -0.60 5.65 6.07
CA GLY A 43 0.77 5.34 6.49
C GLY A 43 1.83 5.83 5.49
N LEU A 44 1.61 5.56 4.20
CA LEU A 44 2.50 6.03 3.12
C LEU A 44 2.62 7.55 3.09
N ILE A 45 1.50 8.27 3.22
CA ILE A 45 1.46 9.75 3.26
C ILE A 45 2.22 10.29 4.48
N ARG A 46 2.05 9.68 5.66
CA ARG A 46 2.75 10.11 6.88
C ARG A 46 4.25 9.93 6.75
N THR A 47 4.69 8.78 6.23
CA THR A 47 6.11 8.51 6.05
C THR A 47 6.74 9.42 4.99
N SER A 48 6.03 9.73 3.90
CA SER A 48 6.54 10.66 2.87
C SER A 48 6.66 12.10 3.38
N GLY A 49 5.73 12.55 4.24
CA GLY A 49 5.81 13.82 4.93
C GLY A 49 7.01 13.90 5.88
N ASN A 50 7.22 12.86 6.69
CA ASN A 50 8.35 12.80 7.63
C ASN A 50 9.71 12.71 6.92
N ALA A 51 9.78 12.04 5.76
CA ALA A 51 11.00 11.97 4.96
C ALA A 51 11.44 13.35 4.42
N HIS A 52 10.48 14.21 4.05
CA HIS A 52 10.78 15.59 3.62
C HIS A 52 11.30 16.46 4.77
N VAL A 53 10.71 16.33 5.97
CA VAL A 53 11.14 17.10 7.15
C VAL A 53 12.55 16.72 7.58
N ASN A 54 12.86 15.43 7.63
CA ASN A 54 14.21 14.97 7.98
C ASN A 54 15.27 15.40 6.95
N GLN A 55 14.96 15.44 5.65
CA GLN A 55 15.91 15.93 4.64
C GLN A 55 16.25 17.42 4.81
N GLN A 56 15.30 18.26 5.24
CA GLN A 56 15.55 19.69 5.48
C GLN A 56 16.36 19.95 6.74
N GLN A 57 16.31 19.06 7.73
CA GLN A 57 17.04 19.22 8.99
C GLN A 57 18.52 18.81 8.91
N ILE A 58 18.89 18.04 7.88
CA ILE A 58 20.26 17.56 7.63
C ILE A 58 20.96 18.43 6.55
N SER A 59 20.31 19.51 6.11
CA SER A 59 20.84 20.48 5.13
C SER A 59 21.24 21.80 5.79
#